data_AF-A0A948FM34-F1
#
_entry.id   AF-A0A948FM34-F1
#
_cell.length_a   1.000
_cell.length_b   1.000
_cell.length_c   1.000
_cell.angle_alpha   90.00
_cell.angle_beta   90.00
_cell.angle_gamma   90.00
#
_symmetry.space_group_name_H-M   'P 1'
#
loop_
_entity.id
_entity.type
_entity.pdbx_description
1 polymer ?
#
loop_
_entity_poly.entity_id
_entity_poly.type
_entity_poly.pdbx_seq_one_letter_code
_entity_poly.pdbx_strand_id
1 'polypeptide(L)' 'MYDPFVGSGTTGFLANHFNYNFIGSDIKIAYMQENKERRLKNPLAYPDKDFDVFEHDITQPLKLEKKDALVITE' A
#
# COMPACT_ATOMS: atom_id res chain seq x y z
N MET A 1 0.86 -2.19 7.59
CA MET A 1 -0.51 -1.61 7.69
C MET A 1 -1.23 -1.95 6.39
N TYR A 2 -2.49 -2.38 6.48
CA TYR A 2 -3.33 -2.64 5.31
C TYR A 2 -4.44 -1.57 5.20
N ASP A 3 -4.58 -0.95 4.03
CA ASP A 3 -5.68 -0.03 3.71
C ASP A 3 -6.51 -0.57 2.53
N PRO A 4 -7.75 -1.02 2.78
CA PRO A 4 -8.62 -1.58 1.75
C PRO A 4 -9.20 -0.56 0.75
N PHE A 5 -9.02 0.75 0.98
CA PHE A 5 -9.57 1.82 0.16
C PHE A 5 -8.55 2.96 0.01
N VAL A 6 -7.45 2.69 -0.71
CA VAL A 6 -6.32 3.63 -0.72
C VAL A 6 -6.67 5.01 -1.24
N GLY A 7 -7.63 5.12 -2.17
CA GLY A 7 -7.99 6.36 -2.85
C GLY A 7 -6.77 7.14 -3.36
N SER A 8 -6.41 8.21 -2.65
CA SER A 8 -5.25 9.06 -2.96
C SER A 8 -3.92 8.62 -2.34
N GLY A 9 -3.93 7.63 -1.47
CA GLY A 9 -2.77 7.06 -0.78
C GLY A 9 -2.42 7.74 0.55
N THR A 10 -3.27 8.62 1.10
CA THR A 10 -2.97 9.38 2.34
C THR A 10 -2.54 8.49 3.50
N THR A 11 -3.30 7.42 3.77
CA THR A 11 -2.99 6.45 4.84
C THR A 11 -1.62 5.82 4.61
N GLY A 12 -1.33 5.39 3.38
CA GLY A 12 -0.04 4.78 3.05
C GLY A 12 1.12 5.75 3.20
N PHE A 13 0.96 7.00 2.81
CA PHE A 13 2.01 8.00 2.98
C PHE A 13 2.28 8.31 4.46
N LEU A 14 1.24 8.35 5.29
CA LEU A 14 1.41 8.47 6.74
C LEU A 14 2.03 7.21 7.34
N ALA A 15 1.63 6.02 6.91
CA ALA A 15 2.22 4.76 7.35
C ALA A 15 3.72 4.73 7.06
N ASN A 16 4.12 5.12 5.84
CA ASN A 16 5.52 5.24 5.47
C ASN A 16 6.24 6.30 6.33
N HIS A 17 5.65 7.48 6.52
CA HIS A 17 6.20 8.55 7.39
C HIS A 17 6.41 8.10 8.85
N PHE A 18 5.58 7.19 9.35
CA PHE A 18 5.72 6.60 10.68
C PHE A 18 6.51 5.29 10.68
N ASN A 19 7.28 5.01 9.63
CA ASN A 19 8.19 3.86 9.53
C ASN A 19 7.49 2.48 9.50
N TYR A 20 6.28 2.41 8.95
CA TYR A 20 5.55 1.15 8.74
C TYR A 20 5.58 0.72 7.26
N ASN A 21 5.63 -0.60 7.05
CA ASN A 21 5.30 -1.18 5.74
C ASN A 21 3.81 -0.97 5.44
N PHE A 22 3.50 -0.71 4.17
CA PHE A 22 2.16 -0.41 3.70
C PHE A 22 1.76 -1.34 2.54
N ILE A 23 0.57 -1.93 2.67
CA ILE A 23 -0.13 -2.64 1.61
C ILE A 23 -1.48 -1.96 1.45
N GLY A 24 -1.88 -1.66 0.23
CA GLY A 24 -3.13 -1.00 -0.03
C GLY A 24 -3.89 -1.60 -1.22
N SER A 25 -5.21 -1.52 -1.18
CA SER A 25 -6.06 -1.91 -2.30
C SER A 25 -7.14 -0.89 -2.60
N ASP A 26 -7.63 -0.90 -3.84
CA ASP A 26 -8.81 -0.14 -4.25
C ASP A 26 -9.38 -0.73 -5.55
N ILE A 27 -10.61 -0.41 -5.89
CA ILE A 27 -11.20 -0.79 -7.18
C ILE A 27 -10.47 -0.11 -8.35
N LYS A 28 -9.80 1.03 -8.09
CA LYS A 28 -8.97 1.75 -9.06
C LYS A 28 -7.80 2.44 -8.35
N ILE A 29 -6.57 2.13 -8.75
CA ILE A 29 -5.36 2.64 -8.09
C ILE A 29 -4.63 3.77 -8.83
N ALA A 30 -5.11 4.15 -10.02
CA ALA A 30 -4.43 5.12 -10.89
C ALA A 30 -4.07 6.43 -10.19
N TYR A 31 -5.01 6.99 -9.40
CA TYR A 31 -4.80 8.29 -8.75
C TYR A 31 -3.67 8.27 -7.70
N MET A 32 -3.58 7.20 -6.90
CA MET A 32 -2.47 7.04 -5.96
C MET A 32 -1.16 6.72 -6.71
N GLN A 33 -1.18 5.91 -7.78
CA GLN A 33 0.01 5.59 -8.56
C GLN A 33 0.67 6.84 -9.16
N GLU A 34 -0.12 7.76 -9.72
CA GLU A 34 0.36 9.06 -10.24
C GLU A 34 1.10 9.88 -9.17
N ASN A 35 0.73 9.71 -7.90
CA ASN A 35 1.31 10.45 -6.78
C ASN A 35 2.40 9.70 -6.02
N LYS A 36 2.54 8.38 -6.23
CA LYS A 36 3.41 7.49 -5.45
C LYS A 36 4.86 7.96 -5.47
N GLU A 37 5.42 8.18 -6.66
CA GLU A 37 6.82 8.60 -6.79
C GLU A 37 7.10 9.93 -6.08
N ARG A 38 6.25 10.94 -6.31
CA ARG A 38 6.43 12.27 -5.72
C ARG A 38 6.42 12.21 -4.19
N ARG A 39 5.59 11.33 -3.62
CA ARG A 39 5.42 11.18 -2.17
C ARG A 39 6.53 10.35 -1.54
N LEU A 40 6.99 9.27 -2.20
CA LEU A 40 8.10 8.46 -1.73
C LEU A 40 9.47 9.16 -1.87
N LYS A 41 9.60 10.15 -2.76
CA LYS A 41 10.77 11.03 -2.87
C LYS A 41 10.80 12.14 -1.79
N ASN A 42 9.78 12.23 -0.93
CA ASN A 42 9.74 13.25 0.12
C ASN A 42 10.84 12.98 1.17
N PRO A 43 11.55 14.00 1.69
CA PRO A 43 12.57 13.82 2.73
C PRO A 43 12.08 13.16 4.02
N LEU A 44 10.77 13.18 4.27
CA LEU A 44 10.12 12.57 5.43
C LEU A 44 9.62 11.14 5.17
N ALA A 45 9.86 10.60 3.97
CA ALA A 45 9.54 9.23 3.62
C ALA A 45 10.69 8.29 4.04
N TYR A 46 10.34 7.06 4.42
CA TYR A 46 11.28 5.99 4.72
C TYR A 46 11.41 5.10 3.47
N PRO A 47 12.49 5.23 2.68
CA PRO A 47 12.61 4.57 1.37
C PRO A 47 12.81 3.06 1.46
N ASP A 48 13.19 2.56 2.63
CA ASP A 48 13.40 1.16 2.98
C ASP A 48 12.12 0.43 3.40
N LYS A 49 10.97 1.12 3.42
CA LYS A 49 9.66 0.51 3.73
C LYS A 49 8.89 0.13 2.48
N ASP A 50 8.26 -1.03 2.57
CA ASP A 50 7.39 -1.53 1.50
C ASP A 50 6.19 -0.61 1.34
N PHE A 51 5.86 -0.30 0.09
CA PHE A 51 4.67 0.46 -0.28
C PHE A 51 4.06 -0.20 -1.51
N ASP A 52 3.19 -1.16 -1.27
CA ASP A 52 2.56 -1.97 -2.31
C ASP A 52 1.08 -1.70 -2.41
N VAL A 53 0.59 -1.73 -3.64
CA VAL A 53 -0.75 -1.28 -4.01
C VAL A 53 -1.24 -2.09 -5.19
N PHE A 54 -2.46 -2.60 -5.11
CA PHE A 54 -3.05 -3.45 -6.14
C PHE A 54 -4.53 -3.14 -6.33
N GLU A 55 -5.04 -3.44 -7.52
CA GLU A 55 -6.47 -3.32 -7.80
C GLU A 55 -7.22 -4.52 -7.22
N HIS A 56 -8.26 -4.25 -6.45
CA HIS A 56 -9.11 -5.28 -5.85
C HIS A 56 -10.50 -4.72 -5.57
N ASP A 57 -11.51 -5.44 -6.08
CA ASP A 57 -12.88 -5.25 -5.66
C ASP A 57 -13.08 -5.89 -4.28
N ILE A 58 -13.27 -5.05 -3.26
CA ILE A 58 -13.40 -5.50 -1.88
C ILE A 58 -14.67 -6.31 -1.59
N THR A 59 -15.65 -6.29 -2.51
CA THR A 59 -16.80 -7.19 -2.40
C THR A 59 -16.43 -8.64 -2.71
N GLN A 60 -15.26 -8.86 -3.32
CA GLN A 60 -14.70 -10.17 -3.60
C GLN A 60 -13.65 -10.54 -2.54
N PRO A 61 -13.53 -11.84 -2.17
CA PRO A 61 -12.48 -12.28 -1.27
C PRO A 61 -11.09 -12.01 -1.86
N LEU A 62 -10.17 -11.57 -1.02
CA LEU A 62 -8.77 -11.38 -1.39
C LEU A 62 -8.17 -12.74 -1.75
N LYS A 63 -7.81 -12.94 -3.03
CA LYS A 63 -7.13 -14.15 -3.49
C LYS A 63 -5.63 -13.96 -3.34
N LEU A 64 -5.12 -14.27 -2.15
CA LEU A 64 -3.67 -14.38 -1.93
C LEU A 64 -3.17 -15.64 -2.62
N GLU A 65 -2.34 -15.51 -3.65
CA GLU A 65 -1.61 -16.68 -4.16
C GLU A 65 -0.62 -17.13 -3.08
N LYS A 66 -0.56 -18.43 -2.80
CA LYS A 66 0.22 -19.04 -1.71
C LYS A 66 1.73 -18.70 -1.67
N LYS A 67 2.26 -17.99 -2.66
CA LYS A 67 3.66 -17.53 -2.68
C LYS A 67 3.92 -16.33 -1.76
N ASP A 68 2.90 -15.54 -1.43
CA ASP A 68 3.04 -14.33 -0.60
C ASP A 68 2.61 -14.54 0.86
N ALA A 69 2.09 -15.73 1.19
CA ALA A 69 1.62 -16.10 2.52
C ALA A 69 2.77 -16.33 3.54
N LEU A 70 4.03 -16.20 3.12
CA LEU A 70 5.20 -16.51 3.93
C LEU A 70 5.93 -15.27 4.49
N VAL A 71 5.23 -14.15 4.75
CA VAL A 71 5.78 -13.07 5.60
C VAL A 71 4.68 -12.47 6.49
N ILE A 72 3.88 -13.32 7.14
CA ILE A 72 3.09 -12.92 8.30
C ILE A 72 3.17 -14.04 9.32
N THR A 73 4.30 -14.18 9.99
CA THR A 73 4.40 -14.98 11.22
C THR A 73 5.17 -14.18 12.26
N GLU A 74 4.44 -13.89 13.35
CA GLU A 74 4.77 -13.50 14.73
C GLU A 74 6.03 -12.66 15.02
#